data_AF-A0A2G9ME77-F1
#
_entry.id   AF-A0A2G9ME77-F1
#
_cell.length_a   1.000
_cell.length_b   1.000
_cell.length_c   1.000
_cell.angle_alpha   90.00
_cell.angle_beta   90.00
_cell.angle_gamma   90.00
#
_symmetry.space_group_name_H-M   'P 1'
#
loop_
_entity.id
_entity.type
_entity.pdbx_description
1 polymer ?
#
loop_
_entity_poly.entity_id
_entity_poly.type
_entity_poly.pdbx_seq_one_letter_code
_entity_poly.pdbx_strand_id
1 'polypeptide(L)' 'MYVLAIKICSCSSEIFAEITNCLRKRLIINVLNITQTNHNFIESKRGETPGMREGITKKILTWNDIFNMRLSINV' A
#
# COMPACT_ATOMS: atom_id res chain seq x y z
N MET A 1 37.69 30.62 -21.02
CA MET A 1 36.52 29.74 -21.21
C MET A 1 37.04 28.34 -21.02
N TYR A 2 36.72 27.54 -19.99
CA TYR A 2 35.41 27.06 -19.55
C TYR A 2 35.49 26.77 -18.04
N VAL A 3 35.03 27.69 -17.20
CA VAL A 3 34.86 27.41 -15.76
C VAL A 3 33.48 27.92 -15.35
N LEU A 4 32.44 27.39 -16.00
CA LEU A 4 31.06 27.76 -15.69
C LEU A 4 30.05 26.68 -16.07
N ALA A 5 30.30 25.42 -15.72
CA ALA A 5 29.36 24.34 -15.99
C ALA A 5 29.19 23.31 -14.85
N ILE A 6 29.72 23.56 -13.65
CA ILE A 6 29.63 22.61 -12.53
C ILE A 6 29.11 23.31 -11.26
N LYS A 7 27.97 23.99 -11.36
CA LYS A 7 27.29 24.50 -10.15
C LYS A 7 25.76 24.49 -10.21
N ILE A 8 25.17 23.71 -11.12
CA ILE A 8 23.71 23.60 -11.28
C ILE A 8 23.17 22.20 -10.95
N CYS A 9 24.01 21.15 -10.80
CA CYS A 9 23.52 19.75 -10.80
C CYS A 9 23.70 18.95 -9.49
N SER A 10 23.90 19.59 -8.34
CA SER A 10 23.98 18.88 -7.04
C SER A 10 22.69 18.95 -6.23
N CYS A 11 21.86 20.00 -6.37
CA CYS A 11 20.56 20.07 -5.70
C CYS A 11 19.47 19.22 -6.37
N SER A 12 19.57 18.91 -7.68
CA SER A 12 18.52 18.18 -8.40
C SER A 12 18.57 16.67 -8.16
N SER A 13 19.75 16.08 -7.97
CA SER A 13 19.94 14.65 -7.75
C SER A 13 19.53 14.21 -6.34
N GLU A 14 19.77 15.03 -5.32
CA GLU A 14 19.35 14.78 -3.94
C GLU A 14 17.82 14.86 -3.81
N ILE A 15 17.19 15.90 -4.35
CA ILE A 15 15.72 16.04 -4.39
C ILE A 15 15.09 14.88 -5.17
N PHE A 16 15.68 14.47 -6.29
CA PHE A 16 15.19 13.34 -7.07
C PHE A 16 15.31 12.00 -6.32
N ALA A 17 16.41 11.79 -5.58
CA ALA A 17 16.60 10.62 -4.74
C ALA A 17 15.58 10.58 -3.59
N GLU A 18 15.29 11.72 -2.98
CA GLU A 18 14.29 11.83 -1.90
C GLU A 18 12.87 11.55 -2.41
N ILE A 19 12.46 12.14 -3.53
CA ILE A 19 11.18 11.85 -4.19
C ILE A 19 11.07 10.35 -4.52
N THR A 20 12.12 9.77 -5.08
CA THR A 20 12.15 8.33 -5.42
C THR A 20 12.00 7.45 -4.16
N ASN A 21 12.64 7.82 -3.05
CA ASN A 21 12.49 7.13 -1.78
C ASN A 21 11.08 7.24 -1.21
N CYS A 22 10.44 8.40 -1.29
CA CYS A 22 9.05 8.59 -0.87
C CYS A 22 8.09 7.71 -1.70
N LEU A 23 8.26 7.66 -3.02
CA LEU A 23 7.47 6.80 -3.90
C LEU A 23 7.67 5.32 -3.58
N ARG A 24 8.91 4.89 -3.34
CA ARG A 24 9.21 3.51 -2.91
C ARG A 24 8.54 3.17 -1.58
N LYS A 25 8.64 4.03 -0.57
CA LYS A 25 7.98 3.83 0.72
C LYS A 25 6.47 3.69 0.56
N ARG A 26 5.84 4.54 -0.25
CA ARG A 26 4.41 4.47 -0.55
C ARG A 26 4.03 3.15 -1.24
N LEU A 27 4.83 2.70 -2.20
CA LEU A 27 4.61 1.41 -2.88
C LEU A 27 4.67 0.25 -1.88
N ILE A 28 5.69 0.24 -1.01
CA ILE A 28 5.85 -0.81 0.02
C ILE A 28 4.63 -0.85 0.95
N ILE A 29 4.19 0.31 1.45
CA ILE A 29 3.01 0.40 2.33
C ILE A 29 1.76 -0.15 1.61
N ASN A 30 1.55 0.23 0.35
CA ASN A 30 0.41 -0.26 -0.41
C ASN A 30 0.44 -1.78 -0.58
N VAL A 31 1.61 -2.35 -0.89
CA VAL A 31 1.78 -3.81 -1.01
C VAL A 31 1.49 -4.50 0.32
N LEU A 32 2.01 -3.98 1.43
CA LEU A 32 1.74 -4.53 2.77
C LEU A 32 0.25 -4.52 3.10
N ASN A 33 -0.46 -3.43 2.80
CA ASN A 33 -1.92 -3.33 3.03
C ASN A 33 -2.69 -4.36 2.19
N ILE A 34 -2.29 -4.59 0.94
CA ILE A 34 -2.88 -5.61 0.07
C ILE A 34 -2.63 -7.01 0.65
N THR A 35 -1.40 -7.32 1.07
CA THR A 35 -1.07 -8.63 1.66
C THR A 35 -1.84 -8.89 2.95
N GLN A 36 -1.96 -7.88 3.82
CA GLN A 36 -2.76 -7.97 5.04
C GLN A 36 -4.24 -8.21 4.74
N THR A 37 -4.80 -7.46 3.78
CA THR A 37 -6.20 -7.63 3.35
C THR A 37 -6.43 -9.05 2.83
N ASN A 38 -5.51 -9.55 2.00
CA ASN A 38 -5.58 -10.90 1.46
C ASN A 38 -5.57 -11.95 2.59
N HIS A 39 -4.60 -11.86 3.51
CA HIS A 39 -4.46 -12.85 4.58
C HIS A 39 -5.63 -12.83 5.57
N ASN A 40 -6.15 -11.65 5.89
CA ASN A 40 -7.19 -11.52 6.92
C ASN A 40 -8.59 -11.86 6.41
N PHE A 41 -8.88 -11.63 5.13
CA PHE A 41 -10.26 -11.65 4.64
C PHE A 41 -10.51 -12.55 3.43
N ILE A 42 -9.49 -12.90 2.65
CA ILE A 42 -9.64 -13.62 1.38
C ILE A 42 -9.06 -15.04 1.46
N GLU A 43 -7.83 -15.17 1.97
CA GLU A 43 -7.16 -16.45 2.11
C GLU A 43 -7.70 -17.21 3.32
N SER A 44 -8.52 -18.23 3.08
CA SER A 44 -8.98 -19.13 4.13
C SER A 44 -7.99 -20.26 4.38
N LYS A 45 -7.71 -20.54 5.65
CA LYS A 45 -7.01 -21.78 6.06
C LYS A 45 -7.98 -22.62 6.86
N ARG A 46 -8.25 -23.85 6.39
CA ARG A 46 -9.25 -24.77 6.96
C ARG A 46 -10.69 -24.22 6.90
N GLY A 47 -11.01 -23.44 5.88
CA GLY A 47 -12.36 -22.91 5.64
C GLY A 47 -12.70 -21.62 6.40
N GLU A 48 -11.77 -21.08 7.21
CA GLU A 48 -11.96 -19.80 7.90
C GLU A 48 -10.79 -18.84 7.66
N THR A 49 -11.06 -17.54 7.72
CA THR A 49 -10.03 -16.49 7.71
C THR A 49 -9.83 -15.93 9.13
N PRO A 50 -8.69 -15.25 9.41
CA PRO A 50 -8.51 -14.50 10.65
C PRO A 50 -9.67 -13.52 10.93
N GLY A 51 -10.13 -12.78 9.93
CA GLY A 51 -11.27 -11.85 10.07
C GLY A 51 -12.59 -12.54 10.40
N MET A 52 -12.76 -13.82 10.01
CA MET A 52 -13.90 -14.63 10.47
C MET A 52 -13.77 -15.03 11.93
N ARG A 53 -12.59 -15.46 12.36
CA ARG A 53 -12.32 -15.85 13.76
C ARG A 53 -12.48 -14.69 14.74
N GLU A 54 -12.15 -13.48 14.29
CA GLU A 54 -12.33 -12.25 15.07
C GLU A 54 -13.77 -11.68 14.98
N GLY A 55 -14.67 -12.32 14.22
CA GLY A 55 -16.06 -11.90 14.08
C GLY A 55 -16.27 -10.63 13.24
N ILE A 56 -15.26 -10.19 12.49
CA ILE A 56 -15.32 -9.00 11.63
C ILE A 56 -16.21 -9.27 10.40
N THR A 57 -16.13 -10.49 9.85
CA THR A 57 -16.95 -10.94 8.73
C THR A 57 -17.50 -12.34 9.01
N LYS A 58 -18.67 -12.65 8.43
CA LYS A 58 -19.29 -13.98 8.53
C LYS A 58 -18.95 -14.91 7.36
N LYS A 59 -18.29 -14.37 6.32
CA LYS A 59 -17.92 -15.12 5.12
C LYS A 59 -16.51 -14.75 4.67
N ILE A 60 -15.86 -15.66 3.96
CA ILE A 60 -14.67 -15.38 3.18
C ILE A 60 -15.05 -14.33 2.11
N LEU A 61 -14.24 -13.28 2.00
CA LEU A 61 -14.47 -12.20 1.04
C LEU A 61 -13.66 -12.45 -0.24
N THR A 62 -14.16 -11.93 -1.35
CA THR A 62 -13.41 -11.83 -2.60
C THR A 62 -12.82 -10.44 -2.76
N TRP A 63 -11.85 -10.28 -3.65
CA TRP A 63 -11.38 -8.94 -4.03
C TRP A 63 -12.51 -8.04 -4.53
N ASN A 64 -13.50 -8.61 -5.24
CA ASN A 64 -14.67 -7.86 -5.68
C ASN A 64 -15.53 -7.40 -4.50
N ASP A 65 -15.72 -8.22 -3.46
CA ASP A 65 -16.42 -7.77 -2.24
C ASP A 65 -15.66 -6.61 -1.58
N ILE A 66 -14.33 -6.70 -1.48
CA ILE A 66 -13.48 -5.66 -0.88
C ILE A 66 -13.55 -4.35 -1.66
N PHE A 67 -13.40 -4.38 -2.99
CA PHE A 67 -13.44 -3.17 -3.82
C PHE A 67 -14.82 -2.50 -3.85
N ASN A 68 -15.89 -3.26 -3.62
CA ASN A 68 -17.25 -2.73 -3.53
C ASN A 68 -17.71 -2.53 -2.08
N MET A 69 -16.84 -2.72 -1.10
CA MET A 69 -17.18 -2.49 0.31
C MET A 69 -17.36 -0.99 0.51
N ARG A 70 -18.62 -0.57 0.64
CA ARG A 70 -18.92 0.83 0.98
C ARG A 70 -18.55 1.05 2.44
N LEU A 71 -17.51 1.84 2.66
CA LEU A 71 -17.26 2.46 3.95
C LEU A 71 -18.41 3.46 4.20
N SER A 72 -19.46 3.01 4.87
CA SER A 72 -20.42 3.95 5.45
C SER A 72 -19.74 4.55 6.67
N ILE A 73 -19.26 5.79 6.52
CA ILE A 73 -18.90 6.59 7.69
C ILE A 73 -20.23 7.07 8.25
N ASN A 74 -20.79 6.33 9.20
CA ASN A 74 -21.81 6.89 10.08
C ASN A 74 -21.09 7.88 10.99
N VAL A 75 -20.99 9.13 10.52
CA VAL A 75 -20.64 10.29 11.36
C VAL A 75 -21.85 10.63 12.21
#